data_AF-X1LRA7-F1
#
_entry.id   AF-X1LRA7-F1
#
_cell.length_a   1.000
_cell.length_b   1.000
_cell.length_c   1.000
_cell.angle_alpha   90.00
_cell.angle_beta   90.00
_cell.angle_gamma   90.00
#
_symmetry.space_group_name_H-M   'P 1'
#
loop_
_entity.id
_entity.type
_entity.pdbx_description
1 polymer ?
#
loop_
_entity_poly.entity_id
_entity_poly.type
_entity_poly.pdbx_seq_one_letter_code
_entity_poly.pdbx_strand_id
1 'polypeptide(L)'
;MRAYYDAYIRARLIYEQKLEKEANTILNRAAELGSDITISKALAEIKKADSNPVAPDLREKVENYCYSLFNSIGLQTSVPKYLASGYERGCILDFIDYPLNNRWWLEDEFKKIQDMDKEEEKIDRIEAIRTWSNPGQGNYYDNISSVSEGLNVISRTDDAIDYAWWDNGFSRKRLSTQIFQFSPVLQYTGLDTETDYQDSRPPGSI
;
A
#
# COMPACT_ATOMS: atom_id res chain seq x y z
N MET A 1 24.06 10.44 -0.64
CA MET A 1 23.19 9.26 -0.59
C MET A 1 21.75 9.64 -0.24
N ARG A 2 21.45 10.10 1.00
CA ARG A 2 20.06 10.33 1.46
C ARG A 2 19.19 11.21 0.54
N ALA A 3 19.70 12.36 0.09
CA ALA A 3 18.93 13.25 -0.79
C ALA A 3 18.50 12.58 -2.12
N TYR A 4 19.35 11.71 -2.69
CA TYR A 4 19.02 10.96 -3.91
C TYR A 4 18.00 9.86 -3.63
N TYR A 5 18.12 9.19 -2.48
CA TYR A 5 17.13 8.21 -2.03
C TYR A 5 15.76 8.87 -1.87
N ASP A 6 15.67 9.99 -1.16
CA ASP A 6 14.41 10.70 -0.92
C ASP A 6 13.80 11.22 -2.22
N ALA A 7 14.63 11.74 -3.14
CA ALA A 7 14.17 12.16 -4.46
C ALA A 7 13.62 10.99 -5.29
N TYR A 8 14.30 9.83 -5.26
CA TYR A 8 13.85 8.61 -5.95
C TYR A 8 12.52 8.10 -5.39
N ILE A 9 12.43 7.95 -4.06
CA ILE A 9 11.21 7.51 -3.39
C ILE A 9 10.05 8.46 -3.65
N ARG A 10 10.28 9.78 -3.64
CA ARG A 10 9.25 10.76 -3.98
C ARG A 10 8.76 10.61 -5.42
N ALA A 11 9.67 10.43 -6.37
CA ALA A 11 9.31 10.23 -7.78
C ALA A 11 8.47 8.96 -7.97
N ARG A 12 8.88 7.86 -7.33
CA ARG A 12 8.12 6.60 -7.31
C ARG A 12 6.75 6.75 -6.66
N LEU A 13 6.66 7.39 -5.50
CA LEU A 13 5.39 7.58 -4.79
C LEU A 13 4.35 8.26 -5.68
N ILE A 14 4.73 9.37 -6.33
CA ILE A 14 3.84 10.11 -7.24
C ILE A 14 3.42 9.23 -8.43
N TYR A 15 4.37 8.49 -9.01
CA TYR A 15 4.11 7.64 -10.16
C TYR A 15 3.20 6.45 -9.81
N GLU A 16 3.49 5.74 -8.73
CA GLU A 16 2.75 4.56 -8.29
C GLU A 16 1.35 4.90 -7.77
N GLN A 17 1.18 6.05 -7.10
CA GLN A 17 -0.14 6.55 -6.72
C GLN A 17 -0.99 6.90 -7.95
N LYS A 18 -0.37 7.47 -9.01
CA LYS A 18 -1.06 7.72 -10.28
C LYS A 18 -1.54 6.41 -10.90
N LEU A 19 -0.68 5.39 -10.97
CA LEU A 19 -1.04 4.07 -11.51
C LEU A 19 -2.16 3.40 -10.71
N GLU A 20 -2.14 3.46 -9.38
CA GLU A 20 -3.21 2.92 -8.54
C GLU A 20 -4.54 3.65 -8.81
N LYS A 21 -4.53 4.98 -8.96
CA LYS A 21 -5.73 5.76 -9.29
C LYS A 21 -6.28 5.42 -10.69
N GLU A 22 -5.42 5.25 -11.67
CA GLU A 22 -5.80 4.85 -13.03
C GLU A 22 -6.40 3.44 -13.03
N ALA A 23 -5.81 2.51 -12.30
CA ALA A 23 -6.37 1.18 -12.09
C ALA A 23 -7.71 1.22 -11.37
N ASN A 24 -7.89 2.07 -10.35
CA ASN A 24 -9.17 2.23 -9.68
C ASN A 24 -10.28 2.75 -10.62
N THR A 25 -9.91 3.59 -11.60
CA THR A 25 -10.82 4.06 -12.65
C THR A 25 -11.21 2.92 -13.61
N ILE A 26 -10.29 1.99 -13.88
CA ILE A 26 -10.58 0.77 -14.64
C ILE A 26 -11.55 -0.13 -13.86
N LEU A 27 -11.30 -0.33 -12.55
CA LEU A 27 -12.17 -1.13 -11.67
C LEU A 27 -13.62 -0.62 -11.65
N ASN A 28 -13.83 0.70 -11.76
CA ASN A 28 -15.17 1.31 -11.84
C ASN A 28 -16.02 0.80 -13.01
N ARG A 29 -15.40 0.19 -14.03
CA ARG A 29 -16.07 -0.31 -15.22
C ARG A 29 -16.35 -1.81 -15.18
N ALA A 30 -16.18 -2.45 -14.01
CA ALA A 30 -16.37 -3.89 -13.85
C ALA A 30 -17.74 -4.37 -14.32
N ALA A 31 -18.82 -3.67 -13.95
CA ALA A 31 -20.18 -4.01 -14.37
C ALA A 31 -20.40 -3.91 -15.90
N GLU A 32 -19.66 -3.03 -16.59
CA GLU A 32 -19.76 -2.86 -18.04
C GLU A 32 -18.88 -3.84 -18.82
N LEU A 33 -17.67 -4.11 -18.31
CA LEU A 33 -16.61 -4.83 -19.04
C LEU A 33 -16.48 -6.30 -18.64
N GLY A 34 -17.08 -6.69 -17.51
CA GLY A 34 -16.85 -7.98 -16.87
C GLY A 34 -15.58 -8.00 -16.00
N SER A 35 -15.58 -8.87 -15.00
CA SER A 35 -14.56 -8.99 -13.96
C SER A 35 -13.18 -9.33 -14.53
N ASP A 36 -13.07 -10.36 -15.37
CA ASP A 36 -11.80 -10.87 -15.91
C ASP A 36 -11.07 -9.82 -16.76
N ILE A 37 -11.80 -9.15 -17.67
CA ILE A 37 -11.24 -8.08 -18.52
C ILE A 37 -10.81 -6.89 -17.66
N THR A 38 -11.62 -6.53 -16.67
CA THR A 38 -11.36 -5.41 -15.77
C THR A 38 -10.11 -5.66 -14.91
N ILE A 39 -10.02 -6.83 -14.29
CA ILE A 39 -8.86 -7.27 -13.51
C ILE A 39 -7.61 -7.29 -14.38
N SER A 40 -7.68 -7.89 -15.58
CA SER A 40 -6.53 -7.95 -16.49
C SER A 40 -6.00 -6.56 -16.84
N LYS A 41 -6.90 -5.59 -17.10
CA LYS A 41 -6.51 -4.21 -17.43
C LYS A 41 -5.95 -3.47 -16.21
N ALA A 42 -6.60 -3.58 -15.05
CA ALA A 42 -6.13 -2.94 -13.82
C ALA A 42 -4.75 -3.48 -13.38
N LEU A 43 -4.56 -4.81 -13.48
CA LEU A 43 -3.29 -5.46 -13.20
C LEU A 43 -2.18 -4.99 -14.15
N ALA A 44 -2.48 -4.89 -15.45
CA ALA A 44 -1.54 -4.38 -16.44
C ALA A 44 -1.16 -2.92 -16.17
N GLU A 45 -2.10 -2.09 -15.71
CA GLU A 45 -1.85 -0.70 -15.35
C GLU A 45 -0.89 -0.59 -14.15
N ILE A 46 -1.21 -1.28 -13.05
CA ILE A 46 -0.41 -1.21 -11.81
C ILE A 46 1.00 -1.79 -12.01
N LYS A 47 1.14 -2.82 -12.85
CA LYS A 47 2.44 -3.45 -13.14
C LYS A 47 3.38 -2.58 -13.98
N LYS A 48 2.91 -1.45 -14.53
CA LYS A 48 3.80 -0.51 -15.23
C LYS A 48 4.93 0.01 -14.36
N ALA A 49 4.76 0.04 -13.03
CA ALA A 49 5.83 0.40 -12.11
C ALA A 49 7.08 -0.51 -12.21
N ASP A 50 6.91 -1.79 -12.57
CA ASP A 50 8.05 -2.70 -12.78
C ASP A 50 8.59 -2.64 -14.21
N SER A 51 7.70 -2.55 -15.21
CA SER A 51 8.12 -2.57 -16.61
C SER A 51 8.67 -1.22 -17.10
N ASN A 52 8.20 -0.12 -16.51
CA ASN A 52 8.55 1.26 -16.88
C ASN A 52 8.89 2.07 -15.62
N PRO A 53 9.98 1.73 -14.89
CA PRO A 53 10.33 2.40 -13.65
C PRO A 53 10.66 3.89 -13.89
N VAL A 54 10.30 4.73 -12.92
CA VAL A 54 10.57 6.17 -12.94
C VAL A 54 11.95 6.49 -12.34
N ALA A 55 12.60 7.52 -12.88
CA ALA A 55 13.88 8.05 -12.38
C ALA A 55 14.99 6.98 -12.16
N PRO A 56 15.28 6.12 -13.18
CA PRO A 56 16.30 5.09 -13.06
C PRO A 56 17.70 5.66 -12.77
N ASP A 57 17.98 6.90 -13.19
CA ASP A 57 19.22 7.61 -12.91
C ASP A 57 19.39 7.93 -11.41
N LEU A 58 18.30 8.26 -10.70
CA LEU A 58 18.34 8.45 -9.26
C LEU A 58 18.56 7.12 -8.54
N ARG A 59 17.90 6.06 -9.01
CA ARG A 59 18.09 4.70 -8.49
C ARG A 59 19.55 4.28 -8.58
N GLU A 60 20.15 4.43 -9.76
CA GLU A 60 21.55 4.09 -10.02
C GLU A 60 22.50 4.91 -9.13
N LYS A 61 22.25 6.21 -8.95
CA LYS A 61 23.04 7.04 -8.03
C LYS A 61 22.99 6.52 -6.59
N VAL A 62 21.83 6.09 -6.11
CA VAL A 62 21.69 5.51 -4.77
C VAL A 62 22.54 4.24 -4.64
N GLU A 63 22.46 3.34 -5.62
CA GLU A 63 23.25 2.10 -5.62
C GLU A 63 24.76 2.38 -5.63
N ASN A 64 25.21 3.29 -6.49
CA ASN A 64 26.62 3.70 -6.58
C ASN A 64 27.13 4.30 -5.26
N TYR A 65 26.32 5.11 -4.57
CA TYR A 65 26.68 5.62 -3.26
C TYR A 65 26.72 4.54 -2.19
N CYS A 66 25.76 3.62 -2.19
CA CYS A 66 25.76 2.50 -1.24
C CYS A 66 26.99 1.61 -1.42
N TYR A 67 27.37 1.32 -2.67
CA TYR A 67 28.62 0.62 -2.99
C TYR A 67 29.85 1.38 -2.49
N SER A 68 29.92 2.68 -2.73
CA SER A 68 31.05 3.51 -2.27
C SER A 68 31.13 3.58 -0.74
N LEU A 69 30.00 3.61 -0.03
CA LEU A 69 29.94 3.61 1.43
C LEU A 69 30.34 2.25 2.02
N PHE A 70 29.93 1.15 1.38
CA PHE A 70 30.39 -0.17 1.78
C PHE A 70 31.91 -0.30 1.67
N ASN A 71 32.49 0.10 0.54
CA ASN A 71 33.95 0.02 0.34
C ASN A 71 34.76 0.99 1.20
N SER A 72 34.21 2.15 1.54
CA SER A 72 34.93 3.16 2.32
C SER A 72 34.83 2.96 3.83
N ILE A 73 33.65 2.61 4.35
CA ILE A 73 33.38 2.56 5.80
C ILE A 73 32.65 1.28 6.24
N GLY A 74 32.43 0.31 5.34
CA GLY A 74 31.78 -0.95 5.68
C GLY A 74 30.26 -0.84 5.91
N LEU A 75 29.59 0.19 5.39
CA LEU A 75 28.15 0.36 5.59
C LEU A 75 27.33 -0.75 4.89
N GLN A 76 26.63 -1.57 5.67
CA GLN A 76 25.90 -2.74 5.20
C GLN A 76 24.44 -2.40 4.82
N THR A 77 24.23 -1.84 3.62
CA THR A 77 22.90 -1.39 3.16
C THR A 77 22.02 -2.46 2.50
N SER A 78 22.45 -3.72 2.53
CA SER A 78 21.73 -4.87 1.97
C SER A 78 22.18 -6.16 2.62
N VAL A 79 21.25 -7.08 2.89
CA VAL A 79 21.55 -8.44 3.35
C VAL A 79 22.32 -9.23 2.28
N PRO A 80 21.78 -9.46 1.07
CA PRO A 80 22.46 -10.25 0.04
C PRO A 80 23.72 -9.59 -0.52
N LYS A 81 23.75 -8.25 -0.66
CA LYS A 81 24.89 -7.57 -1.31
C LYS A 81 25.99 -7.16 -0.33
N TYR A 82 25.63 -6.75 0.89
CA TYR A 82 26.56 -6.14 1.85
C TYR A 82 26.56 -6.80 3.22
N LEU A 83 26.04 -8.03 3.32
CA LEU A 83 26.16 -8.93 4.47
C LEU A 83 25.57 -8.35 5.77
N ALA A 84 24.55 -7.52 5.66
CA ALA A 84 23.79 -7.11 6.84
C ALA A 84 23.20 -8.35 7.54
N SER A 85 23.16 -8.32 8.87
CA SER A 85 22.69 -9.44 9.68
C SER A 85 21.16 -9.65 9.63
N GLY A 86 20.41 -8.65 9.16
CA GLY A 86 18.97 -8.69 9.03
C GLY A 86 18.44 -7.48 8.26
N TYR A 87 17.24 -7.62 7.67
CA TYR A 87 16.63 -6.57 6.86
C TYR A 87 16.23 -5.33 7.70
N GLU A 88 16.02 -5.49 9.00
CA GLU A 88 15.69 -4.40 9.94
C GLU A 88 16.88 -3.46 10.21
N ARG A 89 18.09 -3.82 9.77
CA ARG A 89 19.35 -3.10 10.05
C ARG A 89 19.73 -2.08 8.98
N GLY A 90 18.75 -1.29 8.50
CA GLY A 90 19.01 -0.21 7.53
C GLY A 90 19.33 -0.72 6.12
N CYS A 91 18.75 -1.85 5.74
CA CYS A 91 18.91 -2.49 4.44
C CYS A 91 18.12 -1.78 3.32
N ILE A 92 18.38 -0.48 3.16
CA ILE A 92 17.60 0.40 2.28
C ILE A 92 17.61 -0.04 0.81
N LEU A 93 18.64 -0.75 0.35
CA LEU A 93 18.69 -1.25 -1.03
C LEU A 93 17.77 -2.44 -1.26
N ASP A 94 17.46 -3.21 -0.22
CA ASP A 94 16.56 -4.36 -0.35
C ASP A 94 15.09 -3.89 -0.43
N PHE A 95 14.78 -2.73 0.16
CA PHE A 95 13.44 -2.12 0.15
C PHE A 95 13.28 -0.99 -0.88
N ILE A 96 14.34 -0.67 -1.63
CA ILE A 96 14.34 0.50 -2.54
C ILE A 96 13.24 0.45 -3.60
N ASP A 97 12.80 -0.76 -3.97
CA ASP A 97 11.73 -1.02 -4.94
C ASP A 97 10.46 -1.65 -4.28
N TYR A 98 10.37 -1.63 -2.95
CA TYR A 98 9.14 -2.02 -2.25
C TYR A 98 7.98 -1.12 -2.72
N PRO A 99 6.80 -1.66 -3.09
CA PRO A 99 5.69 -0.85 -3.61
C PRO A 99 5.26 0.23 -2.62
N LEU A 100 5.11 1.46 -3.10
CA LEU A 100 4.68 2.62 -2.30
C LEU A 100 3.16 2.83 -2.37
N ASN A 101 2.45 1.81 -2.83
CA ASN A 101 1.02 1.78 -3.11
C ASN A 101 0.48 0.37 -2.79
N ASN A 102 -0.82 0.12 -2.98
CA ASN A 102 -1.45 -1.15 -2.60
C ASN A 102 -1.26 -2.28 -3.64
N ARG A 103 -0.28 -2.17 -4.56
CA ARG A 103 -0.09 -3.12 -5.67
C ARG A 103 -0.06 -4.58 -5.25
N TRP A 104 0.80 -4.97 -4.31
CA TRP A 104 0.93 -6.38 -3.92
C TRP A 104 -0.35 -6.95 -3.31
N TRP A 105 -1.05 -6.13 -2.53
CA TRP A 105 -2.36 -6.50 -2.01
C TRP A 105 -3.39 -6.67 -3.14
N LEU A 106 -3.45 -5.73 -4.09
CA LEU A 106 -4.35 -5.80 -5.25
C LEU A 106 -4.09 -7.03 -6.11
N GLU A 107 -2.82 -7.38 -6.35
CA GLU A 107 -2.46 -8.61 -7.06
C GLU A 107 -3.01 -9.88 -6.39
N ASP A 108 -2.97 -9.92 -5.06
CA ASP A 108 -3.44 -11.08 -4.30
C ASP A 108 -4.97 -11.11 -4.22
N GLU A 109 -5.63 -9.95 -4.09
CA GLU A 109 -7.09 -9.85 -4.16
C GLU A 109 -7.64 -10.21 -5.53
N PHE A 110 -6.99 -9.80 -6.61
CA PHE A 110 -7.40 -10.15 -7.96
C PHE A 110 -7.33 -11.66 -8.22
N LYS A 111 -6.31 -12.36 -7.70
CA LYS A 111 -6.26 -13.83 -7.77
C LYS A 111 -7.45 -14.46 -7.06
N LYS A 112 -7.77 -13.99 -5.85
CA LYS A 112 -8.95 -14.48 -5.10
C LYS A 112 -10.25 -14.27 -5.87
N ILE A 113 -10.40 -13.13 -6.54
CA ILE A 113 -11.58 -12.86 -7.37
C ILE A 113 -11.64 -13.79 -8.57
N GLN A 114 -10.50 -14.07 -9.23
CA GLN A 114 -10.45 -14.98 -10.36
C GLN A 114 -10.91 -16.39 -10.00
N ASP A 115 -10.64 -16.83 -8.76
CA ASP A 115 -11.03 -18.14 -8.22
C ASP A 115 -12.52 -18.22 -7.80
N MET A 116 -13.29 -17.13 -7.87
CA MET A 116 -14.73 -17.15 -7.57
C MET A 116 -15.55 -17.74 -8.72
N ASP A 117 -16.67 -18.40 -8.39
CA ASP A 117 -17.50 -19.08 -9.38
C ASP A 117 -18.47 -18.15 -10.13
N LYS A 118 -19.05 -17.16 -9.42
CA LYS A 118 -20.10 -16.31 -9.98
C LYS A 118 -19.59 -14.93 -10.36
N GLU A 119 -19.94 -14.50 -11.57
CA GLU A 119 -19.56 -13.18 -12.09
C GLU A 119 -20.10 -12.03 -11.24
N GLU A 120 -21.32 -12.17 -10.70
CA GLU A 120 -21.92 -11.18 -9.80
C GLU A 120 -21.08 -11.01 -8.52
N GLU A 121 -20.66 -12.12 -7.89
CA GLU A 121 -19.80 -12.11 -6.70
C GLU A 121 -18.43 -11.48 -7.00
N LYS A 122 -17.88 -11.71 -8.21
CA LYS A 122 -16.63 -11.08 -8.64
C LYS A 122 -16.78 -9.57 -8.77
N ILE A 123 -17.85 -9.10 -9.43
CA ILE A 123 -18.11 -7.67 -9.62
C ILE A 123 -18.32 -6.98 -8.26
N ASP A 124 -19.08 -7.58 -7.36
CA ASP A 124 -19.30 -7.07 -6.00
C ASP A 124 -17.98 -6.96 -5.22
N ARG A 125 -17.11 -7.97 -5.34
CA ARG A 125 -15.79 -7.92 -4.69
C ARG A 125 -14.90 -6.85 -5.29
N ILE A 126 -14.92 -6.65 -6.61
CA ILE A 126 -14.19 -5.56 -7.28
C ILE A 126 -14.70 -4.20 -6.78
N GLU A 127 -16.01 -4.03 -6.65
CA GLU A 127 -16.59 -2.78 -6.16
C GLU A 127 -16.19 -2.51 -4.70
N ALA A 128 -16.19 -3.54 -3.85
CA ALA A 128 -15.71 -3.42 -2.47
C ALA A 128 -14.21 -3.03 -2.39
N ILE A 129 -13.37 -3.55 -3.29
CA ILE A 129 -11.95 -3.15 -3.36
C ILE A 129 -11.81 -1.69 -3.84
N ARG A 130 -12.57 -1.31 -4.86
CA ARG A 130 -12.51 0.02 -5.48
C ARG A 130 -12.93 1.13 -4.51
N THR A 131 -13.93 0.84 -3.68
CA THR A 131 -14.53 1.77 -2.72
C THR A 131 -13.95 1.64 -1.30
N TRP A 132 -12.91 0.81 -1.12
CA TRP A 132 -12.35 0.49 0.20
C TRP A 132 -12.04 1.70 1.07
N SER A 133 -11.38 2.71 0.52
CA SER A 133 -11.04 3.96 1.23
C SER A 133 -12.02 5.10 0.96
N ASN A 134 -13.09 4.84 0.21
CA ASN A 134 -14.12 5.81 -0.12
C ASN A 134 -15.48 5.11 -0.13
N PRO A 135 -16.06 4.83 1.05
CA PRO A 135 -17.26 4.01 1.19
C PRO A 135 -18.56 4.72 0.75
N GLY A 136 -18.46 5.93 0.18
CA GLY A 136 -19.59 6.70 -0.29
C GLY A 136 -20.19 7.66 0.74
N GLN A 137 -21.20 8.41 0.32
CA GLN A 137 -21.81 9.46 1.14
C GLN A 137 -22.49 8.87 2.39
N GLY A 138 -22.27 9.49 3.54
CA GLY A 138 -22.83 9.05 4.83
C GLY A 138 -22.03 7.96 5.53
N ASN A 139 -21.06 7.34 4.84
CA ASN A 139 -20.15 6.35 5.40
C ASN A 139 -18.79 6.97 5.74
N TYR A 140 -18.09 6.35 6.68
CA TYR A 140 -16.77 6.79 7.14
C TYR A 140 -15.74 5.71 6.88
N TYR A 141 -14.56 6.11 6.42
CA TYR A 141 -13.38 5.26 6.38
C TYR A 141 -12.33 5.87 7.31
N ASP A 142 -12.07 5.19 8.42
CA ASP A 142 -11.08 5.61 9.41
C ASP A 142 -9.85 4.71 9.31
N ASN A 143 -8.81 5.24 8.68
CA ASN A 143 -7.53 4.57 8.68
C ASN A 143 -6.80 4.84 10.01
N ILE A 144 -6.90 3.91 10.95
CA ILE A 144 -6.20 3.98 12.25
C ILE A 144 -4.68 4.11 12.12
N SER A 145 -4.13 3.85 10.93
CA SER A 145 -2.71 3.91 10.64
C SER A 145 -2.25 5.25 10.08
N SER A 146 -3.14 6.23 9.93
CA SER A 146 -2.86 7.48 9.23
C SER A 146 -3.55 8.68 9.90
N VAL A 147 -2.77 9.69 10.25
CA VAL A 147 -3.31 10.93 10.84
C VAL A 147 -4.19 11.69 9.85
N SER A 148 -3.89 11.63 8.55
CA SER A 148 -4.67 12.34 7.52
C SER A 148 -5.94 11.61 7.08
N GLU A 149 -6.02 10.30 7.32
CA GLU A 149 -7.15 9.44 6.92
C GLU A 149 -7.92 8.85 8.11
N GLY A 150 -7.48 9.11 9.35
CA GLY A 150 -8.12 8.67 10.60
C GLY A 150 -8.73 9.84 11.36
N LEU A 151 -9.62 10.61 10.72
CA LEU A 151 -10.15 11.85 11.30
C LEU A 151 -10.94 11.63 12.60
N ASN A 152 -11.54 10.45 12.78
CA ASN A 152 -12.26 10.08 14.00
C ASN A 152 -11.41 9.24 14.96
N VAL A 153 -10.11 9.06 14.67
CA VAL A 153 -9.20 8.23 15.46
C VAL A 153 -8.55 9.09 16.53
N ILE A 154 -8.89 8.81 17.78
CA ILE A 154 -8.26 9.41 18.95
C ILE A 154 -7.24 8.44 19.51
N SER A 155 -6.02 8.93 19.69
CA SER A 155 -4.93 8.21 20.31
C SER A 155 -4.33 8.99 21.47
N ARG A 156 -3.75 8.27 22.44
CA ARG A 156 -2.96 8.88 23.51
C ARG A 156 -1.57 9.33 23.03
N THR A 157 -1.16 8.82 21.88
CA THR A 157 0.14 9.01 21.25
C THR A 157 -0.09 9.62 19.88
N ASP A 158 0.44 10.82 19.64
CA ASP A 158 0.49 11.41 18.28
C ASP A 158 1.34 10.54 17.34
N ASP A 159 2.18 9.68 17.90
CA ASP A 159 3.04 8.69 17.27
C ASP A 159 2.41 7.28 17.29
N ALA A 160 1.35 7.13 16.51
CA ALA A 160 0.87 5.82 16.05
C ALA A 160 1.89 5.15 15.13
N ILE A 161 2.87 4.38 15.63
CA ILE A 161 3.92 3.90 14.72
C ILE A 161 4.51 2.52 14.99
N ASP A 162 3.72 1.55 15.43
CA ASP A 162 4.14 0.17 15.28
C ASP A 162 3.97 -0.27 13.83
N TYR A 163 5.08 -0.74 13.25
CA TYR A 163 5.13 -1.32 11.92
C TYR A 163 5.08 -2.84 12.05
N ALA A 164 4.13 -3.45 11.35
CA ALA A 164 4.03 -4.88 11.25
C ALA A 164 5.27 -5.46 10.53
N TRP A 165 6.21 -6.00 11.31
CA TRP A 165 7.38 -6.69 10.77
C TRP A 165 7.03 -8.13 10.40
N TRP A 166 6.23 -8.29 9.34
CA TRP A 166 5.88 -9.59 8.77
C TRP A 166 6.71 -9.89 7.53
N ASP A 167 6.97 -11.16 7.28
CA ASP A 167 7.69 -11.62 6.08
C ASP A 167 9.01 -10.86 5.85
N ASN A 168 9.77 -10.59 6.92
CA ASN A 168 11.00 -9.78 6.90
C ASN A 168 10.81 -8.35 6.36
N GLY A 169 9.64 -7.75 6.56
CA GLY A 169 9.28 -6.44 6.03
C GLY A 169 8.71 -6.47 4.61
N PHE A 170 8.57 -7.65 3.99
CA PHE A 170 8.02 -7.82 2.63
C PHE A 170 6.54 -8.25 2.65
N SER A 171 5.76 -7.65 3.56
CA SER A 171 4.33 -7.97 3.71
C SER A 171 3.52 -7.54 2.49
N ARG A 172 2.69 -8.46 1.99
CA ARG A 172 1.74 -8.20 0.88
C ARG A 172 0.36 -7.74 1.37
N LYS A 173 0.21 -7.50 2.68
CA LYS A 173 -1.03 -6.96 3.25
C LYS A 173 -1.27 -5.53 2.76
N ARG A 174 -2.50 -5.05 2.86
CA ARG A 174 -2.81 -3.66 2.49
C ARG A 174 -2.01 -2.69 3.36
N LEU A 175 -1.51 -1.58 2.82
CA LEU A 175 -0.64 -0.66 3.56
C LEU A 175 -1.27 -0.15 4.86
N SER A 176 -2.58 0.14 4.84
CA SER A 176 -3.33 0.60 6.01
C SER A 176 -3.45 -0.43 7.15
N THR A 177 -3.11 -1.71 6.91
CA THR A 177 -3.13 -2.76 7.94
C THR A 177 -1.73 -3.13 8.40
N GLN A 178 -0.68 -2.53 7.83
CA GLN A 178 0.71 -2.80 8.20
C GLN A 178 1.25 -1.80 9.22
N ILE A 179 0.52 -0.72 9.49
CA ILE A 179 0.80 0.23 10.55
C ILE A 179 -0.39 0.19 11.49
N PHE A 180 -0.16 0.10 12.80
CA PHE A 180 -1.25 -0.03 13.75
C PHE A 180 -0.98 0.69 15.06
N GLN A 181 -2.06 0.88 15.80
CA GLN A 181 -2.08 1.43 17.15
C GLN A 181 -2.59 0.36 18.09
N PHE A 182 -2.03 0.26 19.29
CA PHE A 182 -2.47 -0.74 20.26
C PHE A 182 -3.84 -0.45 20.87
N SER A 183 -4.23 0.82 21.00
CA SER A 183 -5.50 1.19 21.66
C SER A 183 -6.09 2.48 21.08
N PRO A 184 -6.35 2.54 19.76
CA PRO A 184 -7.06 3.67 19.17
C PRO A 184 -8.51 3.67 19.67
N VAL A 185 -9.07 4.87 19.88
CA VAL A 185 -10.49 5.04 20.17
C VAL A 185 -11.11 5.76 18.97
N LEU A 186 -12.18 5.19 18.41
CA LEU A 186 -12.97 5.88 17.40
C LEU A 186 -13.99 6.76 18.11
N GLN A 187 -13.96 8.07 17.83
CA GLN A 187 -14.94 9.02 18.34
C GLN A 187 -15.59 9.77 17.19
N TYR A 188 -16.89 9.53 17.00
CA TYR A 188 -17.70 10.22 16.02
C TYR A 188 -18.52 11.33 16.68
N THR A 189 -18.73 12.42 15.96
CA THR A 189 -19.60 13.53 16.39
C THR A 189 -20.57 13.90 15.25
N GLY A 190 -21.80 14.30 15.60
CA GLY A 190 -22.79 14.73 14.61
C GLY A 190 -23.35 13.60 13.72
N LEU A 191 -23.33 12.35 14.20
CA LEU A 191 -23.98 11.23 13.50
C LEU A 191 -25.50 11.43 13.46
N ASP A 192 -26.12 10.96 12.37
CA ASP A 192 -27.57 10.95 12.22
C ASP A 192 -28.20 9.90 13.14
N THR A 193 -29.06 10.33 14.05
CA THR A 193 -29.66 9.44 15.08
C THR A 193 -30.66 8.45 14.52
N GLU A 194 -31.17 8.67 13.30
CA GLU A 194 -32.12 7.78 12.64
C GLU A 194 -31.43 6.71 11.78
N THR A 195 -30.10 6.79 11.64
CA THR A 195 -29.30 5.83 10.86
C THR A 195 -28.69 4.76 11.76
N ASP A 196 -28.86 3.48 11.40
CA ASP A 196 -28.19 2.35 12.07
C ASP A 196 -26.77 2.16 11.51
N TYR A 197 -25.78 2.69 12.22
CA TYR A 197 -24.37 2.54 11.85
C TYR A 197 -23.81 1.19 12.33
N GLN A 198 -23.19 0.45 11.42
CA GLN A 198 -22.50 -0.80 11.73
C GLN A 198 -21.00 -0.68 11.51
N ASP A 199 -20.20 -1.13 12.49
CA ASP A 199 -18.76 -1.29 12.32
C ASP A 199 -18.51 -2.48 11.39
N SER A 200 -17.86 -2.22 10.25
CA SER A 200 -17.41 -3.25 9.33
C SER A 200 -15.89 -3.24 9.30
N ARG A 201 -15.29 -4.26 9.92
CA ARG A 201 -13.86 -4.51 9.78
C ARG A 201 -13.62 -5.38 8.57
N PRO A 202 -12.77 -4.94 7.62
CA PRO A 202 -12.44 -5.79 6.49
C PRO A 202 -11.79 -7.10 6.96
N PRO A 203 -12.08 -8.24 6.32
CA PRO A 203 -11.50 -9.52 6.70
C PRO A 203 -9.96 -9.46 6.65
N GLY A 204 -9.31 -9.70 7.80
CA GLY A 204 -7.86 -9.70 7.94
C GLY A 204 -7.23 -8.42 8.51
N SER A 205 -8.02 -7.45 8.96
CA SER A 205 -7.54 -6.42 9.91
C SER A 205 -7.38 -7.04 11.30
N ILE A 206 -6.27 -6.71 11.99
CA ILE A 206 -6.04 -7.08 13.40
C ILE A 206 -7.09 -6.41 14.28
#